data_AF-A0A3N5G8I5-F1
#
_entry.id   AF-A0A3N5G8I5-F1
#
_cell.length_a   1.000
_cell.length_b   1.000
_cell.length_c   1.000
_cell.angle_alpha   90.00
_cell.angle_beta   90.00
_cell.angle_gamma   90.00
#
_symmetry.space_group_name_H-M   'P 1'
#
loop_
_entity.id
_entity.type
_entity.pdbx_description
1 polymer ?
#
loop_
_entity_poly.entity_id
_entity_poly.type
_entity_poly.pdbx_seq_one_letter_code
_entity_poly.pdbx_strand_id
1 'polypeptide(L)'
;GRWERAGMVWLALGCIALGLLPTQFIQLIDPVTHQLVHAGLGAKVAASGWLLAPTGVERASYGPVIFLLGIAASFALAWLLVRRLYHGRSRSAPPWACGFPWQSARMQDTAEGFGQPIRQIFEPFFRMRRELPTPFDEHPHYRVTADDHLWHWLYLPIAAATARLARLVGLLQQGRISVYLMYSFVTLIVMLLMVTR
;
A
#
# COMPACT_ATOMS: atom_id res chain seq x y z
N GLY A 1 1.14 12.54 -20.95
CA GLY A 1 0.83 12.27 -22.37
C GLY A 1 -0.65 11.96 -22.62
N ARG A 2 -1.11 11.89 -23.89
CA ARG A 2 -2.50 11.46 -24.23
C ARG A 2 -2.79 10.01 -23.78
N TRP A 3 -1.79 9.14 -23.86
CA TRP A 3 -1.86 7.75 -23.39
C TRP A 3 -2.01 7.62 -21.88
N GLU A 4 -1.30 8.44 -21.09
CA GLU A 4 -1.48 8.49 -19.63
C GLU A 4 -2.90 8.92 -19.25
N ARG A 5 -3.44 9.95 -19.94
CA ARG A 5 -4.83 10.40 -19.70
C ARG A 5 -5.84 9.31 -20.03
N ALA A 6 -5.62 8.55 -21.11
CA ALA A 6 -6.48 7.42 -21.45
C ALA A 6 -6.44 6.33 -20.36
N GLY A 7 -5.27 6.02 -19.83
CA GLY A 7 -5.12 5.08 -18.71
C GLY A 7 -5.84 5.56 -17.44
N MET A 8 -5.70 6.85 -17.09
CA MET A 8 -6.42 7.44 -15.94
C MET A 8 -7.94 7.39 -16.12
N VAL A 9 -8.45 7.69 -17.33
CA VAL A 9 -9.89 7.62 -17.63
C VAL A 9 -10.38 6.18 -17.56
N TRP A 10 -9.63 5.22 -18.08
CA TRP A 10 -9.97 3.80 -17.98
C TRP A 10 -10.13 3.33 -16.54
N LEU A 11 -9.15 3.65 -15.67
CA LEU A 11 -9.22 3.30 -14.26
C LEU A 11 -10.38 4.01 -13.54
N ALA A 12 -10.60 5.29 -13.84
CA ALA A 12 -11.72 6.04 -13.28
C ALA A 12 -13.08 5.45 -13.67
N LEU A 13 -13.27 5.06 -14.94
CA LEU A 13 -14.48 4.37 -15.39
C LEU A 13 -14.65 3.03 -14.68
N GLY A 14 -13.57 2.29 -14.44
CA GLY A 14 -13.59 1.07 -13.63
C GLY A 14 -14.08 1.33 -12.20
N CYS A 15 -13.58 2.37 -11.54
CA CYS A 15 -14.05 2.75 -10.19
C CYS A 15 -15.54 3.15 -10.18
N ILE A 16 -16.00 3.90 -11.19
CA ILE A 16 -17.41 4.28 -11.31
C ILE A 16 -18.29 3.04 -11.55
N ALA A 17 -17.87 2.13 -12.44
CA ALA A 17 -18.61 0.91 -12.72
C ALA A 17 -18.71 0.01 -11.48
N LEU A 18 -17.61 -0.21 -10.76
CA LEU A 18 -17.58 -1.00 -9.53
C LEU A 18 -18.40 -0.35 -8.41
N GLY A 19 -18.34 0.98 -8.29
CA GLY A 19 -19.09 1.73 -7.28
C GLY A 19 -20.59 1.78 -7.54
N LEU A 20 -21.01 1.94 -8.81
CA LEU A 20 -22.42 2.06 -9.19
C LEU A 20 -23.10 0.73 -9.43
N LEU A 21 -22.38 -0.31 -9.86
CA LEU A 21 -22.92 -1.64 -10.18
C LEU A 21 -22.36 -2.74 -9.27
N PRO A 22 -22.32 -2.55 -7.92
CA PRO A 22 -21.69 -3.52 -7.05
C PRO A 22 -22.43 -4.87 -7.07
N THR A 23 -23.75 -4.86 -7.29
CA THR A 23 -24.57 -6.07 -7.26
C THR A 23 -24.26 -7.00 -8.44
N GLN A 24 -24.05 -6.45 -9.63
CA GLN A 24 -23.69 -7.21 -10.83
C GLN A 24 -22.27 -7.80 -10.73
N PHE A 25 -21.31 -7.03 -10.20
CA PHE A 25 -19.95 -7.54 -10.00
C PHE A 25 -19.88 -8.62 -8.92
N ILE A 26 -20.64 -8.49 -7.83
CA ILE A 26 -20.72 -9.52 -6.78
C ILE A 26 -21.29 -10.82 -7.35
N GLN A 27 -22.34 -10.75 -8.17
CA GLN A 27 -22.91 -11.93 -8.83
C GLN A 27 -21.92 -12.62 -9.77
N LEU A 28 -21.10 -11.85 -10.49
CA LEU A 28 -20.08 -12.41 -11.38
C LEU A 28 -18.99 -13.18 -10.61
N ILE A 29 -18.64 -12.71 -9.41
CA ILE A 29 -17.60 -13.30 -8.56
C ILE A 29 -18.15 -14.43 -7.67
N ASP A 30 -19.47 -14.47 -7.43
CA ASP A 30 -20.15 -15.40 -6.53
C ASP A 30 -19.78 -16.89 -6.73
N PRO A 31 -19.63 -17.41 -7.97
CA PRO A 31 -19.21 -18.80 -8.18
C PRO A 31 -17.84 -19.11 -7.58
N VAL A 32 -16.91 -18.15 -7.62
CA VAL A 32 -15.56 -18.30 -7.07
C VAL A 32 -15.64 -18.39 -5.55
N THR A 33 -16.39 -17.50 -4.90
CA THR A 33 -16.56 -17.55 -3.44
C THR A 33 -17.25 -18.82 -2.97
N HIS A 34 -18.19 -19.33 -3.77
CA HIS A 34 -18.88 -20.58 -3.48
C HIS A 34 -17.95 -21.80 -3.57
N GLN A 35 -16.96 -21.78 -4.47
CA GLN A 35 -15.96 -22.84 -4.60
C GLN A 35 -14.90 -22.80 -3.48
N LEU A 36 -14.46 -21.61 -3.06
CA LEU A 36 -13.39 -21.46 -2.07
C LEU A 36 -13.88 -21.53 -0.62
N VAL A 37 -15.02 -20.90 -0.31
CA VAL A 37 -15.48 -20.67 1.07
C VAL A 37 -16.87 -21.29 1.32
N HIS A 38 -17.48 -21.91 0.31
CA HIS A 38 -18.79 -22.58 0.42
C HIS A 38 -19.92 -21.63 0.86
N ALA A 39 -19.71 -20.34 0.63
CA ALA A 39 -20.63 -19.26 0.96
C ALA A 39 -20.58 -18.19 -0.13
N GLY A 40 -21.75 -17.61 -0.44
CA GLY A 40 -21.91 -16.58 -1.47
C GLY A 40 -22.90 -15.51 -1.03
N LEU A 41 -22.74 -14.31 -1.60
CA LEU A 41 -23.61 -13.16 -1.38
C LEU A 41 -24.48 -12.86 -2.61
N GLY A 42 -24.20 -13.49 -3.75
CA GLY A 42 -24.85 -13.23 -5.04
C GLY A 42 -26.37 -13.36 -4.98
N ALA A 43 -26.89 -14.44 -4.39
CA ALA A 43 -28.34 -14.66 -4.25
C ALA A 43 -29.04 -13.60 -3.35
N LYS A 44 -28.40 -13.21 -2.24
CA LYS A 44 -28.95 -12.22 -1.29
C LYS A 44 -28.95 -10.80 -1.89
N VAL A 45 -27.89 -10.48 -2.62
CA VAL A 45 -27.72 -9.19 -3.29
C VAL A 45 -28.59 -9.10 -4.56
N ALA A 46 -28.82 -10.20 -5.26
CA ALA A 46 -29.77 -10.26 -6.38
C ALA A 46 -31.22 -9.94 -5.96
N ALA A 47 -31.64 -10.46 -4.81
CA ALA A 47 -32.99 -10.26 -4.28
C ALA A 47 -33.30 -8.80 -3.92
N SER A 48 -32.27 -8.00 -3.63
CA SER A 48 -32.38 -6.57 -3.29
C SER A 48 -32.16 -5.64 -4.51
N GLY A 49 -31.96 -6.20 -5.71
CA GLY A 49 -31.85 -5.47 -6.97
C GLY A 49 -30.60 -4.60 -7.05
N TRP A 50 -30.78 -3.27 -6.98
CA TRP A 50 -29.70 -2.29 -7.05
C TRP A 50 -29.27 -1.77 -5.67
N LEU A 51 -29.93 -2.24 -4.60
CA LEU A 51 -29.56 -1.97 -3.21
C LEU A 51 -28.59 -3.04 -2.75
N LEU A 52 -27.44 -2.63 -2.22
CA LEU A 52 -26.51 -3.53 -1.56
C LEU A 52 -26.98 -3.73 -0.12
N ALA A 53 -27.62 -4.87 0.17
CA ALA A 53 -28.10 -5.22 1.50
C ALA A 53 -27.56 -6.60 1.95
N PRO A 54 -26.34 -6.66 2.55
CA PRO A 54 -25.68 -7.94 2.85
C PRO A 54 -26.36 -8.75 3.97
N THR A 55 -27.00 -8.08 4.93
CA THR A 55 -27.57 -8.71 6.15
C THR A 55 -29.08 -8.47 6.31
N GLY A 56 -29.73 -7.84 5.34
CA GLY A 56 -31.15 -7.49 5.32
C GLY A 56 -31.40 -6.00 5.06
N VAL A 57 -32.50 -5.68 4.39
CA VAL A 57 -32.82 -4.31 3.93
C VAL A 57 -32.90 -3.31 5.10
N GLU A 58 -33.29 -3.79 6.27
CA GLU A 58 -33.53 -2.98 7.48
C GLU A 58 -32.26 -2.63 8.28
N ARG A 59 -31.13 -3.33 8.07
CA ARG A 59 -29.94 -3.18 8.94
C ARG A 59 -28.76 -2.49 8.27
N ALA A 60 -28.61 -2.61 6.95
CA ALA A 60 -27.61 -1.87 6.17
C ALA A 60 -27.93 -1.98 4.67
N SER A 61 -28.75 -1.06 4.15
CA SER A 61 -28.98 -0.92 2.71
C SER A 61 -28.20 0.26 2.16
N TYR A 62 -27.27 -0.01 1.25
CA TYR A 62 -26.56 1.02 0.50
C TYR A 62 -27.07 1.05 -0.94
N GLY A 63 -27.72 2.14 -1.34
CA GLY A 63 -28.11 2.40 -2.72
C GLY A 63 -27.08 3.30 -3.38
N PRO A 64 -26.13 2.80 -4.18
CA PRO A 64 -25.00 3.60 -4.66
C PRO A 64 -25.43 4.80 -5.48
N VAL A 65 -26.47 4.63 -6.32
CA VAL A 65 -27.03 5.71 -7.14
C VAL A 65 -27.73 6.76 -6.29
N ILE A 66 -28.53 6.34 -5.31
CA ILE A 66 -29.25 7.26 -4.40
C ILE A 66 -28.25 8.06 -3.56
N PHE A 67 -27.21 7.39 -3.07
CA PHE A 67 -26.13 8.02 -2.31
C PHE A 67 -25.36 9.04 -3.17
N LEU A 68 -25.00 8.66 -4.41
CA LEU A 68 -24.34 9.58 -5.34
C LEU A 68 -25.23 10.79 -5.67
N LEU A 69 -26.52 10.58 -5.94
CA LEU A 69 -27.47 11.66 -6.19
C LEU A 69 -27.65 12.56 -4.97
N GLY A 70 -27.71 12.00 -3.77
CA GLY A 70 -27.81 12.75 -2.52
C GLY A 70 -26.59 13.64 -2.29
N ILE A 71 -25.38 13.10 -2.49
CA ILE A 71 -24.13 13.86 -2.42
C ILE A 71 -24.12 14.95 -3.49
N ALA A 72 -24.39 14.60 -4.75
CA ALA A 72 -24.38 15.55 -5.86
C ALA A 72 -25.38 16.68 -5.66
N ALA A 73 -26.60 16.38 -5.21
CA ALA A 73 -27.62 17.37 -4.89
C ALA A 73 -27.19 18.28 -3.73
N SER A 74 -26.60 17.71 -2.67
CA SER A 74 -26.10 18.48 -1.53
C SER A 74 -24.98 19.43 -1.94
N PHE A 75 -24.02 18.96 -2.75
CA PHE A 75 -22.96 19.79 -3.31
C PHE A 75 -23.51 20.87 -4.24
N ALA A 76 -24.45 20.54 -5.13
CA ALA A 76 -25.07 21.50 -6.03
C ALA A 76 -25.85 22.58 -5.27
N LEU A 77 -26.59 22.18 -4.23
CA LEU A 77 -27.32 23.10 -3.36
C LEU A 77 -26.35 24.02 -2.60
N ALA A 78 -25.30 23.46 -1.97
CA ALA A 78 -24.28 24.24 -1.28
C ALA A 78 -23.59 25.23 -2.23
N TRP A 79 -23.21 24.77 -3.43
CA TRP A 79 -22.60 25.62 -4.45
C TRP A 79 -23.52 26.75 -4.90
N LEU A 80 -24.81 26.46 -5.13
CA LEU A 80 -25.81 27.46 -5.50
C LEU A 80 -26.02 28.48 -4.37
N LEU A 81 -26.15 28.02 -3.12
CA LEU A 81 -26.30 28.87 -1.95
C LEU A 81 -25.09 29.79 -1.75
N VAL A 82 -23.87 29.26 -1.84
CA VAL A 82 -22.65 30.06 -1.73
C VAL A 82 -22.59 31.12 -2.83
N ARG A 83 -22.91 30.78 -4.08
CA ARG A 83 -22.91 31.76 -5.18
C ARG A 83 -24.02 32.81 -5.07
N ARG A 84 -25.17 32.46 -4.49
CA ARG A 84 -26.31 33.38 -4.33
C ARG A 84 -26.15 34.29 -3.13
N LEU A 85 -25.61 33.77 -2.02
CA LEU A 85 -25.50 34.50 -0.75
C LEU A 85 -24.16 35.24 -0.59
N TYR A 86 -23.09 34.77 -1.23
CA TYR A 86 -21.78 35.43 -1.17
C TYR A 86 -21.41 36.02 -2.52
N HIS A 87 -20.84 37.23 -2.50
CA HIS A 87 -20.52 38.03 -3.69
C HIS A 87 -19.47 37.43 -4.65
N GLY A 88 -19.04 36.18 -4.49
CA GLY A 88 -18.22 35.47 -5.49
C GLY A 88 -16.87 36.11 -5.82
N ARG A 89 -16.45 37.15 -5.08
CA ARG A 89 -15.19 37.87 -5.29
C ARG A 89 -14.04 37.02 -4.75
N SER A 90 -13.73 35.94 -5.46
CA SER A 90 -12.48 35.22 -5.27
C SER A 90 -11.39 35.98 -6.01
N ARG A 91 -10.33 36.36 -5.29
CA ARG A 91 -9.12 36.89 -5.89
C ARG A 91 -8.04 35.84 -5.78
N SER A 92 -7.31 35.60 -6.86
CA SER A 92 -6.02 34.93 -6.75
C SER A 92 -5.04 35.93 -6.15
N ALA A 93 -4.45 35.57 -5.02
CA ALA A 93 -3.43 36.36 -4.32
C ALA A 93 -2.29 35.41 -3.91
N PRO A 94 -1.06 35.94 -3.71
CA PRO A 94 0.02 35.13 -3.16
C PRO A 94 -0.39 34.48 -1.83
N PRO A 95 0.09 33.26 -1.52
CA PRO A 95 -0.12 32.62 -0.23
C PRO A 95 0.27 33.54 0.94
N TRP A 96 -0.36 33.36 2.10
CA TRP A 96 0.04 34.11 3.29
C TRP A 96 1.41 33.63 3.77
N ALA A 97 2.42 34.50 3.74
CA ALA A 97 3.80 34.18 4.13
C ALA A 97 4.13 34.55 5.59
N CYS A 98 3.13 34.54 6.48
CA CYS A 98 3.31 34.92 7.90
C CYS A 98 3.95 36.31 8.10
N GLY A 99 3.69 37.25 7.18
CA GLY A 99 4.27 38.59 7.19
C GLY A 99 5.64 38.71 6.51
N PHE A 100 6.18 37.64 5.93
CA PHE A 100 7.43 37.68 5.18
C PHE A 100 7.21 38.24 3.76
N PRO A 101 8.05 39.17 3.28
CA PRO A 101 7.82 39.86 2.01
C PRO A 101 8.12 39.03 0.75
N TRP A 102 8.88 37.93 0.90
CA TRP A 102 9.28 37.07 -0.21
C TRP A 102 8.79 35.64 -0.03
N GLN A 103 8.56 34.94 -1.13
CA GLN A 103 8.24 33.52 -1.13
C GLN A 103 9.31 32.79 -1.90
N SER A 104 9.84 31.73 -1.31
CA SER A 104 10.77 30.83 -1.98
C SER A 104 10.24 29.40 -1.95
N ALA A 105 10.66 28.57 -2.91
CA ALA A 105 10.29 27.15 -2.93
C ALA A 105 10.71 26.41 -1.64
N ARG A 106 11.72 26.92 -0.92
CA ARG A 106 12.20 26.37 0.36
C ARG A 106 11.22 26.57 1.52
N MET A 107 10.26 27.49 1.39
CA MET A 107 9.24 27.76 2.42
C MET A 107 8.00 26.86 2.26
N GLN A 108 7.92 26.05 1.20
CA GLN A 108 6.80 25.13 1.00
C GLN A 108 6.95 23.92 1.93
N ASP A 109 5.83 23.47 2.49
CA ASP A 109 5.79 22.21 3.22
C ASP A 109 6.20 21.07 2.30
N THR A 110 7.23 20.33 2.70
CA THR A 110 7.71 19.16 1.98
C THR A 110 7.00 17.90 2.50
N ALA A 111 7.05 16.82 1.71
CA ALA A 111 6.54 15.52 2.14
C ALA A 111 7.18 15.05 3.46
N GLU A 112 8.43 15.43 3.69
CA GLU A 112 9.17 15.16 4.93
C GLU A 112 8.57 15.89 6.14
N GLY A 113 8.22 17.16 5.98
CA GLY A 113 7.53 17.94 7.02
C GLY A 113 6.13 17.40 7.31
N PHE A 114 5.35 17.11 6.26
CA PHE A 114 4.00 16.56 6.40
C PHE A 114 3.99 15.18 7.10
N GLY A 115 4.98 14.34 6.83
CA GLY A 115 5.11 13.01 7.43
C GLY A 115 5.76 12.97 8.82
N GLN A 116 6.28 14.09 9.33
CA GLN A 116 7.04 14.13 10.58
C GLN A 116 6.25 13.61 11.81
N PRO A 117 4.98 14.00 12.04
CA PRO A 117 4.24 13.55 13.22
C PRO A 117 4.00 12.04 13.22
N ILE A 118 3.65 11.47 12.06
CA ILE A 118 3.44 10.02 11.91
C ILE A 118 4.74 9.28 12.23
N ARG A 119 5.86 9.74 11.69
CA ARG A 119 7.17 9.12 11.96
C ARG A 119 7.59 9.23 13.43
N GLN A 120 7.20 10.31 14.12
CA GLN A 120 7.44 10.46 15.55
C GLN A 120 6.67 9.44 16.38
N ILE A 121 5.40 9.21 16.03
CA ILE A 121 4.53 8.25 16.74
C ILE A 121 5.05 6.81 16.58
N PHE A 122 5.51 6.47 15.37
CA PHE A 122 5.99 5.12 15.05
C PHE A 122 7.50 4.92 15.25
N GLU A 123 8.20 5.89 15.83
CA GLU A 123 9.63 5.81 16.16
C GLU A 123 10.00 4.58 17.04
N PRO A 124 9.17 4.07 17.95
CA PRO A 124 9.50 2.84 18.69
C PRO A 124 9.48 1.57 17.81
N PHE A 125 8.65 1.55 16.77
CA PHE A 125 8.50 0.39 15.89
C PHE A 125 9.59 0.35 14.81
N PHE A 126 9.96 1.52 14.29
CA PHE A 126 10.97 1.65 13.25
C PHE A 126 12.28 2.19 13.82
N ARG A 127 13.40 1.71 13.29
CA ARG A 127 14.70 2.30 13.59
C ARG A 127 14.87 3.57 12.76
N MET A 128 14.39 4.69 13.28
CA MET A 128 14.49 6.00 12.65
C MET A 128 15.87 6.62 12.87
N ARG A 129 16.53 7.10 11.81
CA ARG A 129 17.73 7.95 11.91
C ARG A 129 17.44 9.29 11.26
N ARG A 130 17.80 10.37 11.95
CA ARG A 130 17.54 11.74 11.53
C ARG A 130 18.82 12.55 11.59
N GLU A 131 19.15 13.20 10.49
CA GLU A 131 20.20 14.21 10.39
C GLU A 131 19.49 15.56 10.24
N LEU A 132 19.55 16.37 11.29
CA LEU A 132 18.95 17.69 11.32
C LEU A 132 20.04 18.75 11.09
N PRO A 133 19.81 19.71 10.20
CA PRO A 133 20.72 20.83 10.02
C PRO A 133 20.62 21.80 11.20
N THR A 134 21.71 22.53 11.46
CA THR A 134 21.72 23.62 12.43
C THR A 134 21.35 24.96 11.77
N PRO A 135 20.87 25.95 12.54
CA PRO A 135 20.57 27.29 12.01
C PRO A 135 21.79 28.01 11.42
N PHE A 136 23.00 27.56 11.71
CA PHE A 136 24.25 28.18 11.28
C PHE A 136 24.91 27.45 10.10
N ASP A 137 24.29 26.39 9.60
CA ASP A 137 24.82 25.63 8.46
C ASP A 137 24.69 26.47 7.18
N GLU A 138 25.79 26.65 6.46
CA GLU A 138 25.80 27.37 5.18
C GLU A 138 24.91 26.66 4.13
N HIS A 139 24.91 25.33 4.16
CA HIS A 139 24.12 24.47 3.29
C HIS A 139 23.34 23.45 4.15
N PRO A 140 22.18 23.84 4.72
CA PRO A 140 21.45 22.96 5.63
C PRO A 140 20.83 21.80 4.85
N HIS A 141 21.21 20.58 5.23
CA HIS A 141 20.67 19.34 4.67
C HIS A 141 19.87 18.58 5.73
N TYR A 142 18.64 18.20 5.38
CA TYR A 142 17.80 17.34 6.20
C TYR A 142 17.75 15.95 5.57
N ARG A 143 18.06 14.92 6.35
CA ARG A 143 17.98 13.53 5.90
C ARG A 143 17.31 12.66 6.96
N VAL A 144 16.38 11.83 6.51
CA VAL A 144 15.74 10.82 7.35
C VAL A 144 15.79 9.48 6.67
N THR A 145 16.20 8.46 7.41
CA THR A 145 16.11 7.06 6.98
C THR A 145 15.26 6.28 7.97
N ALA A 146 14.30 5.53 7.46
CA ALA A 146 13.45 4.64 8.24
C ALA A 146 13.87 3.20 7.98
N ASP A 147 14.49 2.57 8.98
CA ASP A 147 14.84 1.16 8.93
C ASP A 147 13.88 0.33 9.80
N ASP A 148 13.86 -0.99 9.61
CA ASP A 148 13.12 -1.92 10.46
C ASP A 148 14.08 -2.66 11.42
N HIS A 149 13.65 -2.84 12.68
CA HIS A 149 14.31 -3.68 13.65
C HIS A 149 14.34 -5.16 13.21
N LEU A 150 13.24 -5.70 12.69
CA LEU A 150 13.12 -7.06 12.17
C LEU A 150 14.10 -7.32 11.04
N TRP A 151 14.34 -6.33 10.19
CA TRP A 151 15.35 -6.46 9.13
C TRP A 151 16.74 -6.74 9.72
N HIS A 152 17.12 -6.01 10.74
CA HIS A 152 18.42 -6.14 11.37
C HIS A 152 18.54 -7.37 12.28
N TRP A 153 17.45 -7.76 12.94
CA TRP A 153 17.45 -8.85 13.92
C TRP A 153 17.15 -10.23 13.33
N LEU A 154 16.46 -10.29 12.18
CA LEU A 154 16.06 -11.55 11.56
C LEU A 154 16.66 -11.70 10.17
N TYR A 155 16.42 -10.74 9.27
CA TYR A 155 16.83 -10.88 7.86
C TYR A 155 18.35 -10.85 7.68
N LEU A 156 19.04 -9.86 8.25
CA LEU A 156 20.50 -9.77 8.18
C LEU A 156 21.22 -11.00 8.74
N PRO A 157 20.88 -11.54 9.94
CA PRO A 157 21.55 -12.74 10.44
C PRO A 157 21.22 -13.98 9.62
N ILE A 158 20.00 -14.14 9.10
CA ILE A 158 19.67 -15.24 8.19
C ILE A 158 20.48 -15.13 6.89
N ALA A 159 20.57 -13.94 6.30
CA ALA A 159 21.37 -13.70 5.11
C ALA A 159 22.87 -13.99 5.36
N ALA A 160 23.39 -13.58 6.52
CA ALA A 160 24.76 -13.87 6.90
C ALA A 160 25.00 -15.36 7.14
N ALA A 161 24.06 -16.06 7.78
CA ALA A 161 24.12 -17.50 8.05
C ALA A 161 24.08 -18.31 6.75
N THR A 162 23.14 -18.00 5.86
CA THR A 162 23.03 -18.63 4.53
C THR A 162 24.27 -18.38 3.69
N ALA A 163 24.83 -17.16 3.70
CA ALA A 163 26.09 -16.87 3.02
C ALA A 163 27.28 -17.65 3.62
N ARG A 164 27.32 -17.84 4.94
CA ARG A 164 28.34 -18.68 5.61
C ARG A 164 28.20 -20.15 5.21
N LEU A 165 26.99 -20.70 5.24
CA LEU A 165 26.71 -22.07 4.80
C LEU A 165 27.08 -22.27 3.34
N ALA A 166 26.73 -21.33 2.46
CA ALA A 166 27.10 -21.38 1.04
C ALA A 166 28.63 -21.41 0.85
N ARG A 167 29.39 -20.61 1.61
CA ARG A 167 30.86 -20.67 1.58
C ARG A 167 31.41 -22.00 2.09
N LEU A 168 30.83 -22.57 3.15
CA LEU A 168 31.23 -23.89 3.66
C LEU A 168 30.96 -25.00 2.63
N VAL A 169 29.79 -24.98 1.98
CA VAL A 169 29.48 -25.93 0.90
C VAL A 169 30.41 -25.75 -0.29
N GLY A 170 30.76 -24.50 -0.63
CA GLY A 170 31.75 -24.20 -1.66
C GLY A 170 33.13 -24.82 -1.37
N LEU A 171 33.53 -24.94 -0.10
CA LEU A 171 34.76 -25.65 0.28
C LEU A 171 34.68 -27.16 0.02
N LEU A 172 33.50 -27.78 0.02
CA LEU A 172 33.35 -29.19 -0.35
C LEU A 172 33.58 -29.41 -1.86
N GLN A 173 33.44 -28.36 -2.66
CA GLN A 173 33.60 -28.38 -4.12
C GLN A 173 35.03 -28.02 -4.58
N GLN A 174 36.07 -28.36 -3.79
CA GLN A 174 37.48 -28.03 -4.07
C GLN A 174 38.11 -28.75 -5.29
N GLY A 175 37.33 -29.39 -6.17
CA GLY A 175 37.82 -29.96 -7.43
C GLY A 175 38.71 -31.20 -7.31
N ARG A 176 38.90 -31.75 -6.10
CA ARG A 176 39.69 -32.97 -5.88
C ARG A 176 38.82 -34.22 -6.07
N ILE A 177 39.14 -35.03 -7.08
CA ILE A 177 38.40 -36.27 -7.42
C ILE A 177 38.24 -37.20 -6.21
N SER A 178 39.29 -37.33 -5.38
CA SER A 178 39.28 -38.18 -4.18
C SER A 178 38.21 -37.80 -3.15
N VAL A 179 37.86 -36.51 -3.05
CA VAL A 179 36.84 -36.01 -2.11
C VAL A 179 35.44 -36.41 -2.60
N TYR A 180 35.19 -36.32 -3.91
CA TYR A 180 33.92 -36.76 -4.49
C TYR A 180 33.70 -38.27 -4.33
N LEU A 181 34.73 -39.09 -4.57
CA LEU A 181 34.62 -40.54 -4.37
C LEU A 181 34.33 -40.89 -2.91
N MET A 182 34.95 -40.19 -1.95
CA MET A 182 34.68 -40.38 -0.52
C MET A 182 33.21 -40.07 -0.20
N TYR A 183 32.65 -38.96 -0.71
CA TYR A 183 31.23 -38.65 -0.53
C TYR A 183 30.32 -39.70 -1.15
N SER A 184 30.61 -40.17 -2.37
CA SER A 184 29.83 -41.24 -3.02
C SER A 184 29.86 -42.54 -2.21
N PHE A 185 31.02 -42.94 -1.70
CA PHE A 185 31.13 -44.15 -0.88
C PHE A 185 30.37 -44.04 0.46
N VAL A 186 30.51 -42.91 1.17
CA VAL A 186 29.81 -42.67 2.44
C VAL A 186 28.30 -42.61 2.23
N THR A 187 27.84 -41.89 1.20
CA THR A 187 26.40 -41.82 0.88
C THR A 187 25.81 -43.20 0.56
N LEU A 188 26.55 -44.04 -0.17
CA LEU A 188 26.15 -45.44 -0.43
C LEU A 188 26.03 -46.27 0.86
N ILE A 189 26.99 -46.16 1.79
CA ILE A 189 26.92 -46.85 3.09
C ILE A 189 25.71 -46.37 3.91
N VAL A 190 25.51 -45.05 3.99
CA VAL A 190 24.37 -44.47 4.74
C VAL A 190 23.04 -44.93 4.14
N MET A 191 22.92 -44.92 2.81
CA MET A 191 21.72 -45.37 2.13
C MET A 191 21.48 -46.87 2.35
N LEU A 192 22.54 -47.69 2.31
CA LEU A 192 22.45 -49.11 2.61
C LEU A 192 21.98 -49.35 4.05
N LEU A 193 22.55 -48.65 5.04
CA LEU A 193 22.12 -48.75 6.45
C LEU A 193 20.67 -48.29 6.66
N MET A 194 20.22 -47.28 5.91
CA MET A 194 18.85 -46.78 5.98
C MET A 194 17.85 -47.78 5.36
N VAL A 195 18.24 -48.53 4.32
CA VAL A 195 17.37 -49.51 3.66
C VAL A 195 17.39 -50.89 4.31
N THR A 196 18.48 -51.23 5.02
CA THR A 196 18.62 -52.49 5.76
C THR A 196 18.05 -52.40 7.19
N ARG A 197 17.55 -51.22 7.59
CA ARG A 197 16.60 -51.05 8.68
C ARG A 197 15.18 -51.02 8.13
#